data_AF-A0A3B9DSS4-F1
#
_entry.id   AF-A0A3B9DSS4-F1
#
_cell.length_a   1.000
_cell.length_b   1.000
_cell.length_c   1.000
_cell.angle_alpha   90.00
_cell.angle_beta   90.00
_cell.angle_gamma   90.00
#
_symmetry.space_group_name_H-M   'P 1'
#
loop_
_entity.id
_entity.type
_entity.pdbx_description
1 polymer ?
#
loop_
_entity_poly.entity_id
_entity_poly.type
_entity_poly.pdbx_seq_one_letter_code
_entity_poly.pdbx_strand_id
1 'polypeptide(L)'
;MKLLPSVVALLTLQSCAGPDPASQYLEDPEALARGEAVFVGTCSGYCHVVGTAVGDVPDLFDCVWVHGTSNQDIYNTISNGVPGSRMIGFAGRLPDGDEDIWKIIVYLKSEASGC
;
A
#
# COMPACT_ATOMS: atom_id res chain seq x y z
N MET A 1 31.83 -48.11 -17.25
CA MET A 1 32.12 -46.96 -16.37
C MET A 1 31.34 -45.76 -16.88
N LYS A 2 30.11 -45.52 -16.39
CA LYS A 2 29.25 -44.39 -16.79
C LYS A 2 29.24 -43.40 -15.63
N LEU A 3 29.83 -42.22 -15.85
CA LEU A 3 29.74 -41.07 -14.96
C LEU A 3 28.34 -40.46 -15.14
N LEU A 4 27.54 -40.46 -14.08
CA LEU A 4 26.31 -39.66 -14.00
C LEU A 4 26.64 -38.38 -13.24
N PRO A 5 26.38 -37.17 -13.80
CA PRO A 5 26.62 -35.94 -13.08
C PRO A 5 25.54 -35.77 -12.01
N SER A 6 25.96 -35.51 -10.77
CA SER A 6 25.07 -35.07 -9.71
C SER A 6 24.35 -33.80 -10.14
N VAL A 7 23.06 -33.94 -10.45
CA VAL A 7 22.16 -32.80 -10.61
C VAL A 7 21.86 -32.28 -9.21
N VAL A 8 22.59 -31.24 -8.80
CA VAL A 8 22.22 -30.44 -7.63
C VAL A 8 20.95 -29.70 -8.00
N ALA A 9 19.81 -30.20 -7.55
CA ALA A 9 18.54 -29.50 -7.67
C ALA A 9 18.62 -28.22 -6.81
N LEU A 10 18.81 -27.08 -7.46
CA LEU A 10 18.59 -25.78 -6.84
C LEU A 10 17.09 -25.67 -6.52
N LEU A 11 16.71 -25.96 -5.28
CA LEU A 11 15.41 -25.56 -4.75
C LEU A 11 15.42 -24.02 -4.66
N THR A 12 14.81 -23.36 -5.64
CA THR A 12 14.45 -21.95 -5.51
C THR A 12 13.40 -21.86 -4.41
N LEU A 13 13.72 -21.15 -3.33
CA LEU A 13 12.78 -20.76 -2.28
C LEU A 13 11.72 -19.85 -2.90
N GLN A 14 10.65 -20.43 -3.44
CA GLN A 14 9.50 -19.68 -3.90
C GLN A 14 8.78 -19.16 -2.65
N SER A 15 8.80 -17.83 -2.44
CA SER A 15 8.05 -17.18 -1.37
C SER A 15 6.57 -17.56 -1.47
N CYS A 16 5.95 -17.91 -0.34
CA CYS A 16 4.55 -18.32 -0.26
C CYS A 16 3.57 -17.12 -0.33
N ALA A 17 4.08 -15.89 -0.44
CA ALA A 17 3.25 -14.72 -0.66
C ALA A 17 2.87 -14.65 -2.15
N GLY A 18 1.56 -14.63 -2.44
CA GLY A 18 1.06 -14.38 -3.79
C GLY A 18 1.50 -13.02 -4.34
N PRO A 19 1.22 -12.73 -5.62
CA PRO A 19 1.56 -11.43 -6.20
C PRO A 19 0.88 -10.30 -5.42
N ASP A 20 1.63 -9.21 -5.21
CA ASP A 20 1.13 -8.00 -4.57
C ASP A 20 -0.02 -7.40 -5.39
N PRO A 21 -1.25 -7.28 -4.84
CA PRO A 21 -2.38 -6.71 -5.57
C PRO A 21 -2.15 -5.28 -6.04
N ALA A 22 -1.31 -4.49 -5.36
CA ALA A 22 -1.01 -3.13 -5.79
C ALA A 22 -0.21 -3.08 -7.11
N SER A 23 0.51 -4.16 -7.44
CA SER A 23 1.39 -4.20 -8.64
C SER A 23 0.66 -3.97 -9.95
N GLN A 24 -0.64 -4.26 -10.02
CA GLN A 24 -1.45 -4.02 -11.22
C GLN A 24 -1.75 -2.53 -11.50
N TYR A 25 -1.52 -1.64 -10.52
CA TYR A 25 -1.86 -0.22 -10.61
C TYR A 25 -0.64 0.72 -10.64
N LEU A 26 0.58 0.22 -10.39
CA LEU A 26 1.77 1.05 -10.16
C LEU A 26 2.12 2.00 -11.32
N GLU A 27 1.80 1.60 -12.56
CA GLU A 27 2.13 2.36 -13.77
C GLU A 27 0.87 2.82 -14.52
N ASP A 28 -0.30 2.69 -13.89
CA ASP A 28 -1.57 3.10 -14.49
C ASP A 28 -1.89 4.56 -14.08
N PRO A 29 -1.82 5.52 -15.02
CA PRO A 29 -2.09 6.93 -14.71
C PRO A 29 -3.54 7.18 -14.27
N GLU A 30 -4.50 6.37 -14.72
CA GLU A 30 -5.90 6.49 -14.28
C GLU A 30 -6.05 5.99 -12.84
N ALA A 31 -5.36 4.90 -12.49
CA ALA A 31 -5.34 4.39 -11.12
C ALA A 31 -4.68 5.37 -10.14
N LEU A 32 -3.56 5.99 -10.54
CA LEU A 32 -2.88 7.01 -9.74
C LEU A 32 -3.77 8.24 -9.52
N ALA A 33 -4.36 8.77 -10.59
CA ALA A 33 -5.29 9.90 -10.50
C ALA A 33 -6.53 9.58 -9.65
N ARG A 34 -7.04 8.35 -9.75
CA ARG A 34 -8.14 7.88 -8.90
C ARG A 34 -7.71 7.79 -7.43
N GLY A 35 -6.53 7.23 -7.16
CA GLY A 35 -5.96 7.12 -5.82
C GLY A 35 -5.82 8.49 -5.14
N GLU A 36 -5.27 9.46 -5.87
CA GLU A 36 -5.18 10.85 -5.43
C GLU A 36 -6.56 11.44 -5.12
N ALA A 37 -7.52 11.33 -6.04
CA ALA A 37 -8.86 11.91 -5.86
C ALA A 37 -9.58 11.35 -4.63
N VAL A 38 -9.51 10.03 -4.41
CA VAL A 38 -10.13 9.40 -3.23
C VAL A 38 -9.38 9.77 -1.96
N PHE A 39 -8.05 9.80 -1.98
CA PHE A 39 -7.23 10.24 -0.86
C PHE A 39 -7.57 11.68 -0.45
N VAL A 40 -7.65 12.60 -1.41
CA VAL A 40 -7.97 14.01 -1.16
C VAL A 40 -9.38 14.14 -0.55
N GLY A 41 -10.37 13.47 -1.14
CA GLY A 41 -11.77 13.55 -0.70
C GLY A 41 -12.08 12.86 0.63
N THR A 42 -11.30 11.84 1.01
CA THR A 42 -11.63 10.95 2.14
C THR A 42 -10.63 11.04 3.30
N CYS A 43 -9.35 11.22 3.00
CA CYS A 43 -8.27 11.18 3.98
C CYS A 43 -7.75 12.58 4.29
N SER A 44 -7.33 13.31 3.26
CA SER A 44 -6.76 14.66 3.39
C SER A 44 -7.80 15.70 3.80
N GLY A 45 -9.05 15.56 3.35
CA GLY A 45 -10.14 16.45 3.78
C GLY A 45 -10.42 16.43 5.28
N TYR A 46 -9.89 15.44 6.02
CA TYR A 46 -10.19 15.25 7.44
C TYR A 46 -8.95 15.20 8.33
N CYS A 47 -7.91 14.45 7.96
CA CYS A 47 -6.82 14.11 8.88
C CYS A 47 -5.43 14.12 8.22
N HIS A 48 -5.23 13.41 7.12
CA HIS A 48 -3.90 13.21 6.53
C HIS A 48 -3.65 14.15 5.37
N VAL A 49 -3.21 15.36 5.66
CA VAL A 49 -2.97 16.38 4.62
C VAL A 49 -1.83 15.97 3.69
N VAL A 50 -1.90 16.43 2.44
CA VAL A 50 -0.75 16.36 1.52
C VAL A 50 0.35 17.31 2.00
N GLY A 51 1.58 16.81 2.13
CA GLY A 51 2.70 17.54 2.71
C GLY A 51 2.76 17.41 4.23
N THR A 52 3.16 18.47 4.93
CA THR A 52 3.45 18.38 6.37
C THR A 52 2.21 18.07 7.20
N ALA A 53 2.29 17.00 7.99
CA ALA A 53 1.24 16.61 8.92
C ALA A 53 0.78 17.74 9.87
N VAL A 54 -0.50 17.69 10.25
CA VAL A 54 -1.12 18.65 11.16
C VAL A 54 -1.73 17.93 12.36
N GLY A 55 -1.27 18.29 13.57
CA GLY A 55 -1.71 17.67 14.82
C GLY A 55 -1.16 16.25 15.02
N ASP A 56 -1.87 15.43 15.80
CA ASP A 56 -1.44 14.08 16.19
C ASP A 56 -1.79 13.03 15.11
N VAL A 57 -1.37 13.24 13.87
CA VAL A 57 -1.54 12.31 12.74
C VAL A 57 -0.19 12.12 12.01
N PRO A 58 0.14 10.91 11.56
CA PRO A 58 1.33 10.68 10.74
C PRO A 58 1.30 11.47 9.42
N ASP A 59 2.47 11.96 9.02
CA ASP A 59 2.74 12.36 7.65
C ASP A 59 2.86 11.09 6.81
N LEU A 60 2.07 10.97 5.75
CA LEU A 60 2.06 9.77 4.90
C LEU A 60 3.05 9.86 3.74
N PHE A 61 3.76 10.98 3.62
CA PHE A 61 4.68 11.30 2.53
C PHE A 61 6.13 11.49 3.00
N ASP A 62 6.41 11.38 4.31
CA ASP A 62 7.74 11.54 4.92
C ASP A 62 8.59 10.25 4.94
N CYS A 63 8.08 9.18 4.32
CA CYS A 63 8.68 7.84 4.23
C CYS A 63 8.75 7.05 5.55
N VAL A 64 8.14 7.54 6.63
CA VAL A 64 8.10 6.86 7.93
C VAL A 64 6.78 6.12 8.10
N TRP A 65 6.80 4.82 7.80
CA TRP A 65 5.63 3.95 7.94
C TRP A 65 5.58 3.27 9.32
N VAL A 66 4.69 3.72 10.18
CA VAL A 66 4.60 3.25 11.59
C VAL A 66 3.82 1.94 11.77
N HIS A 67 3.09 1.49 10.75
CA HIS A 67 2.27 0.26 10.77
C HIS A 67 2.73 -0.81 9.78
N GLY A 68 3.98 -0.73 9.31
CA GLY A 68 4.54 -1.61 8.29
C GLY A 68 4.64 -0.91 6.93
N THR A 69 5.61 -1.35 6.13
CA THR A 69 6.00 -0.68 4.89
C THR A 69 5.47 -1.37 3.63
N SER A 70 4.98 -2.61 3.72
CA SER A 70 4.47 -3.32 2.54
C SER A 70 3.12 -2.78 2.10
N ASN A 71 2.78 -2.93 0.82
CA ASN A 71 1.47 -2.53 0.30
C ASN A 71 0.33 -3.26 1.03
N GLN A 72 0.55 -4.52 1.42
CA GLN A 72 -0.41 -5.28 2.22
C GLN A 72 -0.56 -4.74 3.65
N ASP A 73 0.50 -4.28 4.29
CA ASP A 73 0.44 -3.67 5.63
C ASP A 73 -0.38 -2.37 5.59
N ILE A 74 -0.13 -1.55 4.58
CA ILE A 74 -0.87 -0.30 4.37
C ILE A 74 -2.34 -0.60 4.06
N TYR A 75 -2.62 -1.59 3.22
CA TYR A 75 -3.99 -2.07 2.96
C TYR A 75 -4.69 -2.49 4.25
N ASN A 76 -4.02 -3.28 5.09
CA ASN A 76 -4.59 -3.74 6.36
C ASN A 76 -4.90 -2.55 7.29
N THR A 77 -4.02 -1.55 7.30
CA THR A 77 -4.18 -0.33 8.10
C THR A 77 -5.37 0.50 7.62
N ILE A 78 -5.49 0.75 6.31
CA ILE A 78 -6.61 1.50 5.73
C ILE A 78 -7.93 0.72 5.88
N SER A 79 -7.91 -0.59 5.63
CA SER A 79 -9.10 -1.43 5.67
C SER A 79 -9.68 -1.55 7.07
N ASN A 80 -8.84 -1.84 8.07
CA ASN A 80 -9.27 -2.11 9.43
C ASN A 80 -9.28 -0.87 10.33
N GLY A 81 -8.56 0.17 9.95
CA GLY A 81 -8.24 1.29 10.83
C GLY A 81 -7.20 0.91 11.88
N VAL A 82 -6.94 1.81 12.80
CA VAL A 82 -5.98 1.61 13.89
C VAL A 82 -6.74 1.60 15.23
N PRO A 83 -6.86 0.43 15.89
CA PRO A 83 -7.58 0.30 17.15
C PRO A 83 -7.08 1.28 18.22
N GLY A 84 -8.01 1.91 18.95
CA GLY A 84 -7.68 2.89 19.98
C GLY A 84 -7.28 4.27 19.46
N SER A 85 -7.36 4.51 18.14
CA SER A 85 -7.11 5.80 17.51
C SER A 85 -8.37 6.38 16.86
N ARG A 86 -8.23 7.56 16.24
CA ARG A 86 -9.26 8.17 15.40
C ARG A 86 -9.28 7.61 13.96
N MET A 87 -8.29 6.83 13.55
CA MET A 87 -8.20 6.25 12.21
C MET A 87 -9.16 5.05 12.11
N ILE A 88 -10.34 5.30 11.53
CA ILE A 88 -11.34 4.26 11.28
C ILE A 88 -10.92 3.37 10.10
N GLY A 89 -11.51 2.19 10.01
CA GLY A 89 -11.36 1.34 8.82
C GLY A 89 -12.23 1.78 7.65
N PHE A 90 -11.77 1.54 6.43
CA PHE A 90 -12.45 1.92 5.19
C PHE A 90 -12.85 0.75 4.28
N ALA A 91 -12.66 -0.50 4.73
CA ALA A 91 -13.09 -1.68 3.97
C ALA A 91 -14.57 -1.58 3.55
N GLY A 92 -14.84 -1.67 2.25
CA GLY A 92 -16.17 -1.54 1.66
C GLY A 92 -16.85 -0.18 1.83
N ARG A 93 -16.12 0.89 2.20
CA ARG A 93 -16.67 2.23 2.46
C ARG A 93 -16.24 3.29 1.43
N LEU A 94 -15.37 2.93 0.50
CA LEU A 94 -14.93 3.81 -0.60
C LEU A 94 -15.83 3.61 -1.85
N PRO A 95 -15.88 4.58 -2.78
CA PRO A 95 -16.83 4.54 -3.89
C PRO A 95 -16.68 3.31 -4.81
N ASP A 96 -15.46 2.86 -5.09
CA ASP A 96 -15.18 1.62 -5.84
C ASP A 96 -14.78 0.47 -4.88
N GLY A 97 -15.14 0.57 -3.60
CA GLY A 97 -14.84 -0.42 -2.58
C GLY A 97 -13.33 -0.58 -2.34
N ASP A 98 -12.90 -1.82 -2.09
CA ASP A 98 -11.53 -2.12 -1.69
C ASP A 98 -10.49 -1.91 -2.81
N GLU A 99 -10.93 -1.80 -4.08
CA GLU A 99 -10.04 -1.39 -5.17
C GLU A 99 -9.49 0.02 -4.98
N ASP A 100 -10.31 0.94 -4.45
CA ASP A 100 -9.85 2.30 -4.17
C ASP A 100 -8.76 2.31 -3.10
N ILE A 101 -8.73 1.34 -2.18
CA ILE A 101 -7.65 1.22 -1.19
C ILE A 101 -6.31 0.96 -1.90
N TRP A 102 -6.28 0.04 -2.87
CA TRP A 102 -5.08 -0.25 -3.64
C TRP A 102 -4.62 0.93 -4.49
N LYS A 103 -5.56 1.69 -5.06
CA LYS A 103 -5.27 2.91 -5.82
C LYS A 103 -4.69 4.01 -4.92
N ILE A 104 -5.23 4.19 -3.71
CA ILE A 104 -4.66 5.09 -2.69
C ILE A 104 -3.22 4.66 -2.34
N ILE A 105 -2.97 3.36 -2.16
CA ILE A 105 -1.65 2.86 -1.79
C ILE A 105 -0.60 3.20 -2.86
N VAL A 106 -0.91 2.97 -4.13
CA VAL A 106 0.05 3.29 -5.20
C VAL A 106 0.28 4.80 -5.34
N TYR A 107 -0.74 5.63 -5.12
CA TYR A 107 -0.57 7.08 -5.03
C TYR A 107 0.34 7.50 -3.87
N LEU A 108 0.09 7.00 -2.66
CA LEU A 108 0.95 7.32 -1.50
C LEU A 108 2.41 6.91 -1.77
N LYS A 109 2.62 5.75 -2.40
CA LYS A 109 3.94 5.25 -2.76
C LYS A 109 4.61 6.06 -3.88
N SER A 110 3.85 6.56 -4.85
CA SER A 110 4.40 7.40 -5.93
C SER A 110 4.88 8.73 -5.39
N GLU A 111 4.14 9.33 -4.46
CA GLU A 111 4.52 10.61 -3.85
C GLU A 111 5.63 10.47 -2.80
N ALA A 112 5.69 9.33 -2.09
CA ALA A 112 6.76 9.03 -1.14
C ALA A 112 8.07 8.53 -1.79
N SER A 113 8.14 8.44 -3.12
CA SER A 113 9.30 7.92 -3.88
C SER A 113 10.55 8.82 -3.87
N GLY A 114 10.51 9.95 -3.16
CA GLY A 114 11.68 10.76 -2.82
C GLY A 114 12.62 10.11 -1.78
N CYS A 115 12.27 8.90 -1.37
CA CYS A 115 13.05 7.95 -0.59
C CYS A 115 13.26 6.68 -1.44
#